data_AF-T1C2C2-F1
#
_entry.id   AF-T1C2C2-F1
#
_cell.length_a   1.000
_cell.length_b   1.000
_cell.length_c   1.000
_cell.angle_alpha   90.00
_cell.angle_beta   90.00
_cell.angle_gamma   90.00
#
_symmetry.space_group_name_H-M   'P 1'
#
loop_
_entity.id
_entity.type
_entity.pdbx_description
1 polymer ?
#
loop_
_entity_poly.entity_id
_entity_poly.type
_entity_poly.pdbx_seq_one_letter_code
_entity_poly.pdbx_strand_id
1 'polypeptide(L)' 'MLLAESPGPAGAARKLDLSVQTLANWFRRAREGQPVRSGTRRVVSEPEAENARLWAEHARLRRERDGLKKATASFARESR' A
#
# COMPACT_ATOMS: atom_id res chain seq x y z
N MET A 1 46.46 1.83 3.12
CA MET A 1 44.99 2.01 3.17
C MET A 1 44.36 0.63 3.23
N LEU A 2 43.86 0.23 4.40
CA LEU A 2 43.18 -1.05 4.59
C LEU A 2 41.85 -0.97 3.83
N LEU A 3 41.68 -1.78 2.79
CA LEU A 3 40.38 -1.99 2.15
C LEU A 3 39.50 -2.61 3.24
N ALA A 4 38.67 -1.80 3.89
CA ALA A 4 37.72 -2.29 4.89
C ALA A 4 36.99 -3.48 4.26
N GLU A 5 37.06 -4.64 4.92
CA GLU A 5 36.38 -5.85 4.46
C GLU A 5 34.96 -5.48 4.05
N SER A 6 34.63 -5.73 2.77
CA SER A 6 33.28 -5.48 2.29
C SER A 6 32.34 -6.28 3.19
N PRO A 7 31.41 -5.64 3.92
CA PRO A 7 30.51 -6.38 4.78
C PRO A 7 29.75 -7.37 3.91
N GLY A 8 29.71 -8.63 4.33
CA GLY A 8 28.90 -9.65 3.66
C GLY A 8 27.42 -9.20 3.59
N PRO A 9 26.58 -9.86 2.77
CA PRO A 9 25.21 -9.42 2.49
C PRO A 9 24.37 -9.10 3.74
N ALA A 10 24.52 -9.88 4.81
CA ALA A 10 23.84 -9.62 6.08
C ALA A 10 24.35 -8.37 6.81
N GLY A 11 25.66 -8.12 6.80
CA GLY A 11 26.24 -6.93 7.41
C GLY A 11 25.90 -5.66 6.64
N ALA A 12 25.88 -5.75 5.30
CA ALA A 12 25.45 -4.65 4.44
C ALA A 12 23.95 -4.35 4.63
N ALA A 13 23.10 -5.37 4.71
CA ALA A 13 21.67 -5.21 4.94
C ALA A 13 21.37 -4.53 6.29
N ARG A 14 22.07 -4.93 7.36
CA ARG A 14 21.94 -4.28 8.68
C ARG A 14 22.37 -2.82 8.67
N LYS A 15 23.46 -2.47 7.98
CA LYS A 15 23.92 -1.07 7.86
C LYS A 15 22.93 -0.18 7.12
N LEU A 16 22.17 -0.76 6.19
CA LEU A 16 21.19 -0.05 5.36
C LEU A 16 19.76 -0.12 5.92
N ASP A 17 19.57 -0.78 7.08
CA ASP A 17 18.24 -1.06 7.66
C ASP A 17 17.27 -1.73 6.66
N LEU A 18 17.81 -2.68 5.88
CA LEU A 18 17.06 -3.46 4.89
C LEU A 18 17.03 -4.93 5.28
N SER A 19 16.02 -5.64 4.78
CA SER A 19 16.04 -7.10 4.82
C SER A 19 17.18 -7.64 3.93
N VAL A 20 17.82 -8.74 4.36
CA VAL A 20 18.86 -9.42 3.57
C VAL A 20 18.32 -9.84 2.21
N GLN A 21 17.05 -10.25 2.14
CA GLN A 21 16.37 -10.63 0.91
C GLN A 21 16.21 -9.45 -0.05
N THR A 22 15.86 -8.26 0.45
CA THR A 22 15.75 -7.04 -0.36
C THR A 22 17.10 -6.70 -1.00
N LEU A 23 18.16 -6.72 -0.19
CA LEU A 23 19.50 -6.41 -0.68
C LEU A 23 20.00 -7.47 -1.68
N ALA A 24 19.76 -8.76 -1.42
CA ALA A 24 20.09 -9.85 -2.34
C ALA A 24 19.36 -9.73 -3.69
N ASN A 25 18.07 -9.38 -3.66
CA ASN A 25 17.28 -9.12 -4.87
C ASN A 25 17.83 -7.94 -5.67
N TRP A 26 18.28 -6.86 -5.00
CA TRP A 26 18.91 -5.74 -5.68
C TRP A 26 20.23 -6.13 -6.33
N PHE A 27 21.09 -6.89 -5.64
CA PHE A 27 22.34 -7.41 -6.21
C PHE A 27 22.09 -8.29 -7.45
N ARG A 28 21.12 -9.20 -7.37
CA ARG A 28 20.74 -10.06 -8.50
C ARG A 28 20.30 -9.23 -9.70
N ARG A 29 19.40 -8.27 -9.50
CA ARG A 29 18.92 -7.38 -10.57
C ARG A 29 20.02 -6.53 -11.17
N ALA A 30 20.92 -6.00 -10.34
CA ALA A 30 22.08 -5.24 -10.81
C ALA A 30 23.01 -6.09 -11.70
N ARG A 31 23.24 -7.38 -11.36
CA ARG A 31 24.00 -8.32 -12.20
C ARG A 31 23.31 -8.65 -13.52
N GLU A 32 21.98 -8.72 -13.50
CA GLU A 32 21.16 -8.93 -14.69
C GLU A 32 21.02 -7.66 -15.57
N GLY A 33 21.69 -6.55 -15.21
CA GLY A 33 21.57 -5.27 -15.91
C GLY A 33 20.18 -4.63 -15.79
N GLN A 34 19.35 -5.12 -14.87
CA GLN A 34 17.99 -4.63 -14.66
C GLN A 34 18.00 -3.41 -13.74
N PRO A 35 17.14 -2.41 -13.98
CA PRO A 35 17.03 -1.25 -13.11
C PRO A 35 16.57 -1.68 -11.71
N VAL A 36 17.32 -1.30 -10.69
CA VAL A 36 16.90 -1.45 -9.28
C VAL A 36 15.85 -0.39 -9.00
N ARG A 37 14.58 -0.76 -9.17
CA ARG A 37 13.43 0.08 -8.83
C ARG A 37 12.99 -0.24 -7.41
N SER A 38 12.86 0.77 -6.55
CA SER A 38 12.02 0.68 -5.33
C SER A 38 10.66 0.17 -5.78
N GLY A 39 10.14 -0.85 -5.09
CA GLY A 39 9.11 -1.79 -5.53
C GLY A 39 8.26 -1.29 -6.68
N THR A 40 8.28 -2.00 -7.81
CA THR A 40 7.34 -1.79 -8.92
C THR A 40 5.98 -1.51 -8.32
N ARG A 41 5.44 -0.30 -8.49
CA ARG A 41 4.09 0.05 -8.04
C ARG A 41 3.22 -1.12 -8.44
N ARG A 42 2.74 -1.90 -7.46
CA ARG A 42 1.99 -3.12 -7.73
C ARG A 42 0.87 -2.71 -8.67
N VAL A 43 0.86 -3.28 -9.87
CA VAL A 43 -0.24 -3.06 -10.80
C VAL A 43 -1.45 -3.58 -10.05
N VAL A 44 -2.35 -2.67 -9.68
CA VAL A 44 -3.58 -3.02 -8.99
C VAL A 44 -4.31 -3.98 -9.92
N SER A 45 -4.52 -5.20 -9.45
CA SER A 45 -5.25 -6.19 -10.25
C SER A 45 -6.68 -5.71 -10.44
N GLU A 46 -7.31 -6.09 -11.55
CA GLU A 46 -8.71 -5.73 -11.83
C GLU A 46 -9.66 -6.04 -10.65
N PRO A 47 -9.54 -7.19 -9.94
CA PRO A 47 -10.34 -7.44 -8.73
C PRO A 47 -10.04 -6.47 -7.57
N GLU A 48 -8.79 -6.05 -7.38
CA GLU A 48 -8.42 -5.09 -6.35
C GLU A 48 -9.00 -3.69 -6.66
N ALA A 49 -9.02 -3.30 -7.93
CA ALA A 49 -9.61 -2.04 -8.38
C ALA A 49 -11.14 -2.04 -8.20
N GLU A 50 -11.80 -3.14 -8.55
CA GLU A 50 -13.24 -3.30 -8.37
C GLU A 50 -13.62 -3.29 -6.89
N ASN A 51 -12.85 -3.97 -6.04
CA ASN A 51 -13.03 -3.89 -4.60
C ASN A 51 -12.96 -2.43 -4.11
N ALA A 52 -11.92 -1.69 -4.50
CA ALA A 52 -11.75 -0.30 -4.09
C ALA A 52 -12.95 0.58 -4.51
N ARG A 53 -13.48 0.36 -5.72
CA ARG A 53 -14.69 1.03 -6.21
C ARG A 53 -15.92 0.67 -5.37
N LEU A 54 -16.15 -0.61 -5.10
CA LEU A 54 -17.27 -1.08 -4.29
C LEU A 54 -17.23 -0.52 -2.86
N TRP A 55 -16.05 -0.44 -2.24
CA TRP A 55 -15.88 0.19 -0.93
C TRP A 55 -16.26 1.68 -0.95
N ALA A 56 -15.88 2.40 -2.01
CA ALA A 56 -16.22 3.80 -2.18
C ALA A 56 -17.74 4.01 -2.37
N GLU A 57 -18.37 3.21 -3.24
CA GLU A 57 -19.81 3.24 -3.49
C GLU A 57 -20.60 2.87 -2.22
N HIS A 58 -20.22 1.82 -1.51
CA HIS A 58 -20.85 1.41 -0.27
C HIS A 58 -20.74 2.50 0.81
N ALA A 59 -19.58 3.15 0.94
CA ALA A 59 -19.40 4.26 1.87
C ALA A 59 -20.28 5.47 1.51
N ARG A 60 -20.47 5.75 0.22
CA ARG A 60 -21.40 6.80 -0.25
C ARG A 60 -22.84 6.47 0.11
N LEU A 61 -23.33 5.29 -0.28
CA LEU A 61 -24.70 4.84 -0.02
C LEU A 61 -25.02 4.83 1.48
N ARG A 62 -24.06 4.41 2.31
CA ARG A 62 -24.22 4.44 3.76
C ARG A 62 -24.48 5.85 4.29
N ARG A 63 -23.72 6.85 3.81
CA ARG A 63 -23.88 8.26 4.21
C ARG A 63 -25.23 8.82 3.76
N GLU A 64 -25.63 8.57 2.51
CA GLU A 64 -26.92 9.01 1.97
C GLU A 64 -28.09 8.43 2.79
N ARG A 65 -28.08 7.12 3.05
CA ARG A 65 -29.06 6.45 3.90
C ARG A 65 -29.11 7.06 5.31
N ASP A 66 -27.97 7.30 5.93
CA ASP A 66 -27.90 7.84 7.28
C ASP A 66 -28.40 9.29 7.34
N GLY A 67 -28.18 10.07 6.28
CA GLY A 67 -28.77 11.40 6.10
C GLY A 67 -30.29 11.35 5.99
N LEU A 68 -30.82 10.46 5.14
CA LEU A 68 -32.27 10.27 5.00
C LEU A 68 -32.93 9.86 6.31
N LYS A 69 -32.34 8.92 7.06
CA LYS A 69 -32.83 8.52 8.38
C LYS A 69 -32.94 9.70 9.35
N LYS A 70 -31.94 10.58 9.37
CA LYS A 70 -31.96 11.79 10.21
C LYS A 70 -33.08 12.74 9.78
N ALA A 71 -33.22 12.99 8.49
CA ALA A 71 -34.29 13.85 7.96
C ALA A 71 -35.69 13.30 8.32
N THR A 72 -35.93 12.00 8.08
CA THR A 72 -37.19 11.34 8.45
C THR A 72 -37.46 11.43 9.96
N ALA A 73 -36.44 11.29 10.81
CA ALA A 73 -36.60 11.43 12.25
C ALA A 73 -36.95 12.86 12.69
N SER A 74 -36.41 13.90 12.04
CA SER A 74 -36.80 15.29 12.30
C SER A 74 -38.24 15.56 11.89
N PHE A 75 -38.65 15.14 10.68
CA PHE A 75 -40.02 15.32 10.22
C PHE A 75 -41.04 14.59 11.11
N ALA A 76 -40.74 13.37 11.56
CA ALA A 76 -41.61 12.65 12.49
C ALA A 76 -41.73 13.30 13.89
N ARG A 77 -40.77 14.14 14.28
CA ARG A 77 -40.83 14.93 15.52
C ARG A 77 -41.61 16.23 15.35
N GLU A 78 -41.50 16.89 14.20
CA GLU A 78 -42.21 18.14 13.89
C GLU A 78 -43.71 17.94 13.60
N SER A 79 -44.10 16.77 13.09
CA SER A 79 -45.51 16.43 12.83
C SER A 79 -46.30 16.00 14.08
N ARG A 80 -45.77 16.23 15.29
CA ARG A 80 -46.34 15.75 16.55
C ARG A 80 -46.68 16.89 17.51
#